data_AF-A0A1V5FLV0-F1
#
_entry.id   AF-A0A1V5FLV0-F1
#
_cell.length_a   1.000
_cell.length_b   1.000
_cell.length_c   1.000
_cell.angle_alpha   90.00
_cell.angle_beta   90.00
_cell.angle_gamma   90.00
#
_symmetry.space_group_name_H-M   'P 1'
#
loop_
_entity.id
_entity.type
_entity.pdbx_description
1 polymer ?
#
loop_
_entity_poly.entity_id
_entity_poly.type
_entity_poly.pdbx_seq_one_letter_code
_entity_poly.pdbx_strand_id
1 'polypeptide(L)'
;MSASTEKIRFLHLLLTLAQLPAFAPASWAQETFDLEDYFILTQGSRWHYTAINGASTDDDFAWEVLPETITVTGGHEATRIYTDVDDPGDSRMDDEDFWYFDSNGDLYFAGFHNGVADGGGTFPAQTIILTDPIKIGGRDMEIGEVVMDTGAGTVQTALGPINATIQSTITYIEVMDQVVTPLGNFKNAIRLHIEISGSAGFVNFDIKDADVILARHVGMILQSQEFDQDDAEAHAIDGGFVAGMTITDDPPCTNFLNPMMVGTIDVQDLEDPSGLAASTKNPGVLWTHDDDGAAPNLYAISTTGAHLGTFTITGLAPGDWEDLAVGPGPDAQKTYLYIADIGDNAETRAQINIYRVEEPAVSSSQAPPLIQNIASFENFPLVFPDAPDNAEAFLLDPTTLDFYIIVKKGGGKSRVWKAAAPHTHNQQATLELIDTLYFDNQVTGGAVNQDGSQFAVRTSTEIFTFTIPAGKTMQEVITGFTYQPCVVSTMTEDDGEAVAFNPNGGFYTTQEVSANKAGGQPLFFYPDLASNAVGGSWTTYR
;
A
#
# COMPACT_ATOMS: atom_id res chain seq x y z
N MET A 1 -27.78 14.97 -9.36
CA MET A 1 -27.29 15.90 -10.40
C MET A 1 -26.96 15.03 -11.60
N SER A 2 -27.38 15.40 -12.81
CA SER A 2 -27.57 14.44 -13.90
C SER A 2 -26.27 13.85 -14.43
N ALA A 3 -26.29 12.55 -14.76
CA ALA A 3 -25.24 11.76 -15.42
C ALA A 3 -24.58 12.44 -16.64
N SER A 4 -25.27 13.42 -17.25
CA SER A 4 -24.73 14.28 -18.30
C SER A 4 -23.57 15.18 -17.86
N THR A 5 -23.43 15.47 -16.57
CA THR A 5 -22.41 16.40 -16.04
C THR A 5 -21.10 15.68 -15.68
N GLU A 6 -21.18 14.43 -15.25
CA GLU A 6 -20.03 13.52 -15.09
C GLU A 6 -19.46 13.14 -16.46
N LYS A 7 -20.30 12.74 -17.42
CA LYS A 7 -19.87 12.43 -18.80
C LYS A 7 -19.08 13.57 -19.48
N ILE A 8 -19.39 14.84 -19.19
CA ILE A 8 -18.67 16.01 -19.72
C ILE A 8 -17.29 16.24 -19.06
N ARG A 9 -17.12 15.83 -17.79
CA ARG A 9 -15.80 15.86 -17.13
C ARG A 9 -14.89 14.75 -17.66
N PHE A 10 -15.43 13.57 -17.96
CA PHE A 10 -14.69 12.45 -18.55
C PHE A 10 -14.27 12.70 -20.00
N LEU A 11 -15.10 13.41 -20.79
CA LEU A 11 -14.73 13.85 -22.14
C LEU A 11 -13.49 14.77 -22.15
N HIS A 12 -13.29 15.58 -21.11
CA HIS A 12 -12.07 16.38 -20.95
C HIS A 12 -10.84 15.53 -20.58
N LEU A 13 -11.04 14.37 -19.92
CA LEU A 13 -9.96 13.47 -19.48
C LEU A 13 -9.33 12.71 -20.66
N LEU A 14 -10.15 12.22 -21.59
CA LEU A 14 -9.70 11.58 -22.84
C LEU A 14 -8.93 12.56 -23.74
N LEU A 15 -9.41 13.82 -23.83
CA LEU A 15 -8.71 14.90 -24.50
C LEU A 15 -7.34 15.24 -23.87
N THR A 16 -7.14 14.93 -22.59
CA THR A 16 -5.84 15.08 -21.91
C THR A 16 -4.93 13.86 -22.04
N LEU A 17 -5.44 12.61 -22.03
CA LEU A 17 -4.64 11.39 -22.25
C LEU A 17 -3.94 11.41 -23.61
N ALA A 18 -4.63 11.89 -24.66
CA ALA A 18 -4.06 12.08 -26.00
C ALA A 18 -3.08 13.28 -26.13
N GLN A 19 -2.84 14.05 -25.06
CA GLN A 19 -2.02 15.27 -25.07
C GLN A 19 -0.94 15.32 -23.98
N LEU A 20 -0.80 14.28 -23.16
CA LEU A 20 0.28 14.24 -22.17
C LEU A 20 1.62 14.03 -22.89
N PRO A 21 2.64 14.87 -22.63
CA PRO A 21 3.99 14.51 -23.02
C PRO A 21 4.39 13.25 -22.26
N ALA A 22 4.71 12.17 -22.98
CA ALA A 22 5.32 10.98 -22.40
C ALA A 22 6.66 11.37 -21.77
N PHE A 23 6.73 11.51 -20.45
CA PHE A 23 7.97 11.56 -19.67
C PHE A 23 7.64 11.32 -18.19
N ALA A 24 8.16 10.22 -17.65
CA ALA A 24 8.15 9.96 -16.21
C ALA A 24 8.84 11.11 -15.44
N PRO A 25 8.38 11.46 -14.23
CA PRO A 25 9.13 12.36 -13.35
C PRO A 25 10.55 11.80 -13.13
N ALA A 26 11.53 12.68 -12.97
CA ALA A 26 12.93 12.28 -12.79
C ALA A 26 13.19 11.34 -11.60
N SER A 27 12.26 11.28 -10.63
CA SER A 27 12.33 10.37 -9.48
C SER A 27 12.16 8.89 -9.87
N TRP A 28 11.32 8.59 -10.86
CA TRP A 28 10.95 7.20 -11.22
C TRP A 28 11.84 6.59 -12.32
N ALA A 29 12.73 7.38 -12.93
CA ALA A 29 13.46 7.00 -14.14
C ALA A 29 14.53 5.90 -13.95
N GLN A 30 14.75 5.42 -12.73
CA GLN A 30 15.65 4.31 -12.42
C GLN A 30 14.96 3.19 -11.62
N GLU A 31 13.65 3.23 -11.48
CA GLU A 31 12.91 2.23 -10.74
C GLU A 31 12.51 1.06 -11.63
N THR A 32 12.68 -0.15 -11.09
CA THR A 32 12.00 -1.34 -11.61
C THR A 32 10.65 -1.48 -10.93
N PHE A 33 9.69 -2.16 -11.55
CA PHE A 33 8.44 -2.54 -10.91
C PHE A 33 8.07 -3.97 -11.29
N ASP A 34 7.23 -4.59 -10.46
CA ASP A 34 6.81 -5.96 -10.66
C ASP A 34 5.34 -5.95 -11.10
N LEU A 35 5.07 -6.43 -12.32
CA LEU A 35 3.71 -6.45 -12.86
C LEU A 35 2.76 -7.34 -12.04
N GLU A 36 3.32 -8.25 -11.24
CA GLU A 36 2.57 -9.05 -10.26
C GLU A 36 1.89 -8.22 -9.17
N ASP A 37 2.45 -7.06 -8.83
CA ASP A 37 1.86 -6.14 -7.86
C ASP A 37 0.58 -5.48 -8.41
N TYR A 38 0.40 -5.51 -9.73
CA TYR A 38 -0.67 -4.81 -10.44
C TYR A 38 -1.74 -5.74 -10.96
N PHE A 39 -1.58 -7.06 -10.89
CA PHE A 39 -2.58 -8.04 -11.34
C PHE A 39 -3.21 -8.78 -10.16
N ILE A 40 -4.54 -8.71 -10.06
CA ILE A 40 -5.26 -9.36 -8.96
C ILE A 40 -5.30 -10.87 -9.17
N LEU A 41 -4.50 -11.62 -8.41
CA LEU A 41 -4.61 -13.09 -8.36
C LEU A 41 -5.60 -13.58 -7.28
N THR A 42 -6.11 -12.67 -6.44
CA THR A 42 -6.96 -13.07 -5.32
C THR A 42 -8.33 -13.55 -5.80
N GLN A 43 -8.56 -14.84 -5.60
CA GLN A 43 -9.81 -15.52 -5.94
C GLN A 43 -11.04 -14.85 -5.31
N GLY A 44 -12.11 -14.80 -6.10
CA GLY A 44 -13.37 -14.18 -5.74
C GLY A 44 -13.38 -12.66 -5.85
N SER A 45 -12.31 -12.02 -6.31
CA SER A 45 -12.33 -10.58 -6.61
C SER A 45 -13.22 -10.31 -7.83
N ARG A 46 -14.00 -9.22 -7.80
CA ARG A 46 -14.88 -8.83 -8.91
C ARG A 46 -14.97 -7.32 -9.04
N TRP A 47 -14.88 -6.79 -10.24
CA TRP A 47 -14.96 -5.35 -10.49
C TRP A 47 -15.69 -5.05 -11.80
N HIS A 48 -16.31 -3.87 -11.85
CA HIS A 48 -17.20 -3.42 -12.92
C HIS A 48 -16.60 -2.20 -13.62
N TYR A 49 -16.82 -2.15 -14.92
CA TYR A 49 -16.33 -1.12 -15.82
C TYR A 49 -17.49 -0.47 -16.55
N THR A 50 -17.48 0.86 -16.59
CA THR A 50 -18.37 1.64 -17.45
C THR A 50 -17.62 2.10 -18.69
N ALA A 51 -18.28 2.04 -19.84
CA ALA A 51 -17.77 2.61 -21.08
C ALA A 51 -17.79 4.15 -21.10
N ILE A 52 -16.71 4.75 -21.60
CA ILE A 52 -16.54 6.18 -21.81
C ILE A 52 -16.56 6.43 -23.33
N ASN A 53 -17.54 7.19 -23.80
CA ASN A 53 -17.75 7.65 -25.18
C ASN A 53 -18.18 6.63 -26.26
N GLY A 54 -18.70 5.45 -25.90
CA GLY A 54 -19.42 4.61 -26.86
C GLY A 54 -20.73 5.26 -27.35
N ALA A 55 -21.08 5.06 -28.63
CA ALA A 55 -22.41 5.40 -29.16
C ALA A 55 -23.53 4.47 -28.63
N SER A 56 -23.12 3.44 -27.88
CA SER A 56 -23.92 2.38 -27.29
C SER A 56 -23.99 2.49 -25.76
N THR A 57 -25.03 1.93 -25.16
CA THR A 57 -25.14 1.72 -23.69
C THR A 57 -24.90 0.25 -23.35
N ASP A 58 -24.30 -0.49 -24.26
CA ASP A 58 -24.18 -1.96 -24.29
C ASP A 58 -22.75 -2.44 -23.93
N ASP A 59 -21.90 -1.53 -23.47
CA ASP A 59 -20.46 -1.77 -23.43
C ASP A 59 -19.95 -2.01 -21.99
N ASP A 60 -20.80 -1.88 -20.97
CA ASP A 60 -20.45 -2.08 -19.56
C ASP A 60 -20.25 -3.57 -19.26
N PHE A 61 -19.21 -3.91 -18.51
CA PHE A 61 -18.87 -5.30 -18.18
C PHE A 61 -18.20 -5.40 -16.81
N ALA A 62 -18.18 -6.60 -16.25
CA ALA A 62 -17.46 -6.93 -15.04
C ALA A 62 -16.49 -8.09 -15.27
N TRP A 63 -15.37 -8.05 -14.57
CA TRP A 63 -14.45 -9.18 -14.46
C TRP A 63 -14.57 -9.81 -13.08
N GLU A 64 -14.60 -11.14 -13.05
CA GLU A 64 -14.56 -11.93 -11.83
C GLU A 64 -13.38 -12.92 -11.86
N VAL A 65 -12.51 -12.85 -10.86
CA VAL A 65 -11.47 -13.85 -10.63
C VAL A 65 -12.13 -15.10 -10.03
N LEU A 66 -12.23 -16.17 -10.81
CA LEU A 66 -12.91 -17.38 -10.37
C LEU A 66 -12.10 -18.11 -9.27
N PRO A 67 -12.77 -18.85 -8.36
CA PRO A 67 -12.13 -19.55 -7.25
C PRO A 67 -11.35 -20.81 -7.65
N GLU A 68 -11.46 -21.26 -8.90
CA GLU A 68 -10.77 -22.45 -9.38
C GLU A 68 -9.64 -22.04 -10.33
N THR A 69 -8.45 -22.61 -10.17
CA THR A 69 -7.39 -22.52 -11.18
C THR A 69 -7.61 -23.58 -12.27
N ILE A 70 -6.96 -23.40 -13.41
CA ILE A 70 -6.91 -24.39 -14.48
C ILE A 70 -5.48 -24.66 -14.91
N THR A 71 -5.15 -25.91 -15.20
CA THR A 71 -3.87 -26.24 -15.84
C THR A 71 -3.94 -25.90 -17.33
N VAL A 72 -3.18 -24.90 -17.78
CA VAL A 72 -3.04 -24.54 -19.20
C VAL A 72 -1.96 -25.36 -19.91
N THR A 73 -1.83 -25.18 -21.23
CA THR A 73 -0.76 -25.81 -22.03
C THR A 73 0.61 -25.55 -21.39
N GLY A 74 1.46 -26.58 -21.33
CA GLY A 74 2.74 -26.52 -20.63
C GLY A 74 2.70 -26.95 -19.16
N GLY A 75 1.50 -27.16 -18.58
CA GLY A 75 1.33 -27.65 -17.22
C GLY A 75 1.34 -26.57 -16.15
N HIS A 76 1.16 -25.30 -16.54
CA HIS A 76 1.08 -24.16 -15.63
C HIS A 76 -0.32 -24.05 -15.04
N GLU A 77 -0.42 -23.82 -13.73
CA GLU A 77 -1.68 -23.47 -13.08
C GLU A 77 -1.96 -21.98 -13.33
N ALA A 78 -3.06 -21.70 -14.02
CA ALA A 78 -3.50 -20.35 -14.35
C ALA A 78 -4.73 -19.95 -13.55
N THR A 79 -4.75 -18.69 -13.15
CA THR A 79 -5.93 -18.01 -12.64
C THR A 79 -6.91 -17.78 -13.78
N ARG A 80 -8.21 -17.93 -13.50
CA ARG A 80 -9.29 -17.73 -14.46
C ARG A 80 -10.02 -16.44 -14.18
N ILE A 81 -10.30 -15.68 -15.24
CA ILE A 81 -11.10 -14.45 -15.22
C ILE A 81 -12.31 -14.68 -16.09
N TYR A 82 -13.48 -14.43 -15.53
CA TYR A 82 -14.73 -14.49 -16.24
C TYR A 82 -15.20 -13.08 -16.58
N THR A 83 -15.60 -12.86 -17.83
CA THR A 83 -16.25 -11.62 -18.26
C THR A 83 -17.77 -11.76 -18.17
N ASP A 84 -18.36 -10.95 -17.30
CA ASP A 84 -19.80 -10.82 -17.08
C ASP A 84 -20.30 -9.54 -17.75
N VAL A 85 -21.36 -9.63 -18.53
CA VAL A 85 -21.91 -8.51 -19.30
C VAL A 85 -23.39 -8.34 -18.96
N ASP A 86 -23.86 -7.10 -18.98
CA ASP A 86 -25.25 -6.80 -18.63
C ASP A 86 -26.26 -7.17 -19.75
N ASP A 87 -25.81 -7.25 -21.01
CA ASP A 87 -26.63 -7.68 -22.15
C ASP A 87 -26.34 -9.15 -22.54
N PRO A 88 -27.35 -10.05 -22.46
CA PRO A 88 -27.22 -11.43 -22.91
C PRO A 88 -26.89 -11.63 -24.40
N GLY A 89 -26.98 -10.56 -25.21
CA GLY A 89 -26.63 -10.54 -26.62
C GLY A 89 -25.20 -10.09 -26.91
N ASP A 90 -24.46 -9.59 -25.91
CA ASP A 90 -23.07 -9.18 -26.06
C ASP A 90 -22.18 -10.39 -26.35
N SER A 91 -21.33 -10.25 -27.36
CA SER A 91 -20.40 -11.29 -27.82
C SER A 91 -19.37 -11.72 -26.77
N ARG A 92 -19.09 -10.87 -25.78
CA ARG A 92 -18.15 -11.13 -24.66
C ARG A 92 -18.74 -12.01 -23.57
N MET A 93 -20.04 -12.30 -23.63
CA MET A 93 -20.69 -13.15 -22.64
C MET A 93 -20.05 -14.54 -22.62
N ASP A 94 -19.74 -15.04 -21.41
CA ASP A 94 -19.04 -16.31 -21.18
C ASP A 94 -17.57 -16.36 -21.63
N ASP A 95 -16.93 -15.21 -21.87
CA ASP A 95 -15.50 -15.16 -22.13
C ASP A 95 -14.71 -15.47 -20.86
N GLU A 96 -13.71 -16.36 -21.01
CA GLU A 96 -12.77 -16.70 -19.95
C GLU A 96 -11.34 -16.41 -20.38
N ASP A 97 -10.67 -15.54 -19.63
CA ASP A 97 -9.24 -15.29 -19.78
C ASP A 97 -8.45 -16.00 -18.69
N PHE A 98 -7.20 -16.31 -18.99
CA PHE A 98 -6.29 -17.01 -18.10
C PHE A 98 -4.97 -16.29 -18.01
N TRP A 99 -4.41 -16.25 -16.82
CA TRP A 99 -3.05 -15.77 -16.63
C TRP A 99 -2.29 -16.55 -15.57
N TYR A 100 -0.98 -16.54 -15.69
CA TYR A 100 -0.08 -17.13 -14.71
C TYR A 100 1.28 -16.44 -14.71
N PHE A 101 1.96 -16.53 -13.57
CA PHE A 101 3.38 -16.23 -13.47
C PHE A 101 4.18 -17.53 -13.59
N ASP A 102 5.24 -17.51 -14.37
CA ASP A 102 6.19 -18.63 -14.40
C ASP A 102 7.18 -18.55 -13.23
N SER A 103 8.11 -19.51 -13.15
CA SER A 103 9.12 -19.54 -12.08
C SER A 103 10.14 -18.39 -12.15
N ASN A 104 10.22 -17.68 -13.27
CA ASN A 104 11.09 -16.53 -13.46
C ASN A 104 10.37 -15.22 -13.12
N GLY A 105 9.06 -15.25 -12.83
CA GLY A 105 8.26 -14.07 -12.57
C GLY A 105 7.72 -13.41 -13.84
N ASP A 106 7.74 -14.11 -14.98
CA ASP A 106 7.15 -13.62 -16.23
C ASP A 106 5.63 -13.85 -16.23
N LEU A 107 4.87 -12.82 -16.59
CA LEU A 107 3.41 -12.84 -16.68
C LEU A 107 2.96 -13.24 -18.09
N TYR A 108 2.17 -14.31 -18.14
CA TYR A 108 1.61 -14.87 -19.36
C TYR A 108 0.08 -14.78 -19.38
N PHE A 109 -0.48 -14.47 -20.55
CA PHE A 109 -1.90 -14.38 -20.82
C PHE A 109 -2.32 -15.39 -21.89
N ALA A 110 -3.45 -16.05 -21.66
CA ALA A 110 -4.16 -16.85 -22.65
C ALA A 110 -5.64 -16.46 -22.62
N GLY A 111 -6.27 -16.31 -23.78
CA GLY A 111 -7.69 -16.02 -23.88
C GLY A 111 -8.48 -17.22 -24.42
N PHE A 112 -9.70 -17.38 -23.92
CA PHE A 112 -10.73 -18.23 -24.49
C PHE A 112 -11.97 -17.39 -24.77
N HIS A 113 -12.16 -17.07 -26.05
CA HIS A 113 -13.39 -16.42 -26.50
C HIS A 113 -14.40 -17.47 -26.95
N ASN A 114 -15.61 -17.41 -26.41
CA ASN A 114 -16.70 -18.33 -26.73
C ASN A 114 -17.88 -17.59 -27.39
N GLY A 115 -17.60 -16.84 -28.46
CA GLY A 115 -18.60 -16.02 -29.13
C GLY A 115 -18.80 -16.28 -30.63
N VAL A 116 -19.74 -15.55 -31.21
CA VAL A 116 -19.92 -15.43 -32.66
C VAL A 116 -19.08 -14.25 -33.11
N ALA A 117 -18.01 -14.48 -33.86
CA ALA A 117 -17.21 -13.38 -34.43
C ALA A 117 -18.12 -12.45 -35.24
N ASP A 118 -18.19 -11.18 -34.83
CA ASP A 118 -19.10 -10.23 -35.45
C ASP A 118 -18.59 -9.81 -36.84
N GLY A 119 -19.50 -9.72 -37.80
CA GLY A 119 -19.15 -9.61 -39.22
C GLY A 119 -20.33 -9.66 -40.19
N GLY A 120 -21.54 -9.33 -39.72
CA GLY A 120 -22.72 -9.19 -40.58
C GLY A 120 -23.13 -10.48 -41.31
N GLY A 121 -22.87 -11.64 -40.73
CA GLY A 121 -23.17 -12.95 -41.31
C GLY A 121 -23.67 -13.97 -40.28
N THR A 122 -24.44 -14.96 -40.73
CA THR A 122 -24.87 -16.13 -39.94
C THR A 122 -23.69 -17.12 -39.79
N PHE A 123 -22.64 -16.71 -39.10
CA PHE A 123 -21.57 -17.63 -38.71
C PHE A 123 -21.94 -18.32 -37.39
N PRO A 124 -21.73 -19.64 -37.26
CA PRO A 124 -21.90 -20.33 -35.98
C PRO A 124 -20.81 -19.90 -35.00
N ALA A 125 -21.07 -20.04 -33.69
CA ALA A 125 -20.12 -19.78 -32.61
C ALA A 125 -18.74 -20.41 -32.89
N GLN A 126 -17.69 -19.67 -32.58
CA GLN A 126 -16.31 -20.09 -32.75
C GLN A 126 -15.62 -20.04 -31.40
N THR A 127 -14.76 -21.02 -31.14
CA THR A 127 -13.99 -21.08 -29.90
C THR A 127 -12.54 -20.79 -30.22
N ILE A 128 -12.01 -19.70 -29.68
CA ILE A 128 -10.58 -19.37 -29.80
C ILE A 128 -9.85 -20.02 -28.61
N ILE A 129 -8.82 -20.81 -28.87
CA ILE A 129 -7.98 -21.41 -27.84
C ILE A 129 -6.54 -20.99 -28.10
N LEU A 130 -5.97 -20.12 -27.27
CA LEU A 130 -4.54 -19.85 -27.32
C LEU A 130 -3.77 -21.05 -26.77
N THR A 131 -3.12 -21.79 -27.67
CA THR A 131 -2.32 -22.96 -27.33
C THR A 131 -0.93 -22.59 -26.78
N ASP A 132 -0.47 -21.39 -27.11
CA ASP A 132 0.77 -20.78 -26.66
C ASP A 132 0.43 -19.36 -26.15
N PRO A 133 0.56 -19.11 -24.84
CA PRO A 133 0.19 -17.84 -24.23
C PRO A 133 1.15 -16.72 -24.62
N ILE A 134 0.70 -15.48 -24.49
CA ILE A 134 1.50 -14.29 -24.73
C ILE A 134 2.11 -13.76 -23.43
N LYS A 135 3.41 -13.47 -23.43
CA LYS A 135 4.08 -12.75 -22.36
C LYS A 135 3.74 -11.26 -22.46
N ILE A 136 3.24 -10.69 -21.37
CA ILE A 136 2.89 -9.26 -21.30
C ILE A 136 3.62 -8.52 -20.17
N GLY A 137 4.70 -9.08 -19.64
CA GLY A 137 5.53 -8.44 -18.63
C GLY A 137 6.04 -9.42 -17.59
N GLY A 138 6.44 -8.91 -16.42
CA GLY A 138 6.96 -9.72 -15.34
C GLY A 138 7.51 -8.91 -14.18
N ARG A 139 8.41 -9.51 -13.41
CA ARG A 139 9.21 -8.84 -12.38
C ARG A 139 10.34 -7.99 -12.99
N ASP A 140 10.82 -7.03 -12.20
CA ASP A 140 11.98 -6.19 -12.50
C ASP A 140 11.86 -5.38 -13.81
N MET A 141 10.63 -5.03 -14.22
CA MET A 141 10.42 -4.26 -15.45
C MET A 141 10.89 -2.82 -15.30
N GLU A 142 11.56 -2.29 -16.32
CA GLU A 142 12.03 -0.90 -16.32
C GLU A 142 11.00 0.05 -16.97
N ILE A 143 10.94 1.28 -16.47
CA ILE A 143 10.17 2.35 -17.12
C ILE A 143 10.71 2.60 -18.53
N GLY A 144 9.81 2.58 -19.52
CA GLY A 144 10.16 2.68 -20.94
C GLY A 144 10.66 1.38 -21.58
N GLU A 145 10.65 0.25 -20.86
CA GLU A 145 10.97 -1.05 -21.44
C GLU A 145 9.99 -1.43 -22.56
N VAL A 146 10.52 -2.10 -23.59
CA VAL A 146 9.72 -2.64 -24.70
C VAL A 146 9.70 -4.16 -24.60
N VAL A 147 8.51 -4.74 -24.43
CA VAL A 147 8.31 -6.19 -24.38
C VAL A 147 7.61 -6.63 -25.64
N MET A 148 8.21 -7.56 -26.39
CA MET A 148 7.58 -8.16 -27.57
C MET A 148 7.41 -9.65 -27.35
N ASP A 149 6.25 -10.18 -27.70
CA ASP A 149 6.03 -11.62 -27.72
C ASP A 149 5.12 -12.05 -28.86
N THR A 150 5.25 -13.32 -29.26
CA THR A 150 4.41 -13.93 -30.30
C THR A 150 3.85 -15.24 -29.79
N GLY A 151 2.54 -15.24 -29.52
CA GLY A 151 1.77 -16.42 -29.19
C GLY A 151 1.14 -17.08 -30.42
N ALA A 152 0.68 -18.31 -30.23
CA ALA A 152 0.01 -19.09 -31.26
C ALA A 152 -1.24 -19.77 -30.69
N GLY A 153 -2.34 -19.68 -31.43
CA GLY A 153 -3.63 -20.24 -31.05
C GLY A 153 -4.22 -21.14 -32.12
N THR A 154 -5.26 -21.87 -31.74
CA THR A 154 -6.13 -22.57 -32.67
C THR A 154 -7.55 -22.02 -32.54
N VAL A 155 -8.11 -21.55 -33.65
CA VAL A 155 -9.51 -21.14 -33.76
C VAL A 155 -10.32 -22.33 -34.24
N GLN A 156 -11.29 -22.78 -33.44
CA GLN A 156 -12.21 -23.84 -33.82
C GLN A 156 -13.39 -23.24 -34.60
N THR A 157 -13.54 -23.68 -35.85
CA THR A 157 -14.65 -23.27 -36.73
C THR A 157 -15.51 -24.47 -37.12
N ALA A 158 -16.69 -24.21 -37.69
CA ALA A 158 -17.53 -25.25 -38.28
C ALA A 158 -16.85 -26.05 -39.42
N LEU A 159 -15.75 -25.53 -39.99
CA LEU A 159 -14.98 -26.18 -41.06
C LEU A 159 -13.72 -26.91 -40.54
N GLY A 160 -13.48 -26.88 -39.22
CA GLY A 160 -12.30 -27.44 -38.57
C GLY A 160 -11.37 -26.37 -37.97
N PRO A 161 -10.27 -26.80 -37.35
CA PRO A 161 -9.31 -25.91 -36.71
C PRO A 161 -8.54 -25.07 -37.72
N ILE A 162 -8.34 -23.79 -37.41
CA ILE A 162 -7.45 -22.88 -38.12
C ILE A 162 -6.38 -22.40 -37.14
N ASN A 163 -5.12 -22.45 -37.55
CA ASN A 163 -4.04 -21.88 -36.73
C ASN A 163 -4.08 -20.36 -36.82
N ALA A 164 -3.99 -19.72 -35.67
CA ALA A 164 -3.83 -18.29 -35.53
C ALA A 164 -2.46 -17.97 -34.92
N THR A 165 -1.89 -16.83 -35.30
CA THR A 165 -0.70 -16.27 -34.68
C THR A 165 -1.05 -14.89 -34.17
N ILE A 166 -0.69 -14.60 -32.92
CA ILE A 166 -0.94 -13.33 -32.25
C ILE A 166 0.41 -12.77 -31.81
N GLN A 167 0.68 -11.54 -32.18
CA GLN A 167 1.82 -10.78 -31.72
C GLN A 167 1.31 -9.70 -30.77
N SER A 168 1.90 -9.62 -29.58
CA SER A 168 1.68 -8.54 -28.63
C SER A 168 2.98 -7.78 -28.43
N THR A 169 2.89 -6.46 -28.32
CA THR A 169 4.05 -5.62 -28.02
C THR A 169 3.64 -4.54 -27.04
N ILE A 170 4.27 -4.54 -25.87
CA ILE A 170 4.29 -3.39 -24.97
C ILE A 170 5.35 -2.45 -25.51
N THR A 171 4.94 -1.29 -26.01
CA THR A 171 5.85 -0.35 -26.67
C THR A 171 6.51 0.61 -25.69
N TYR A 172 5.91 0.83 -24.52
CA TYR A 172 6.54 1.49 -23.38
C TYR A 172 5.66 1.32 -22.12
N ILE A 173 6.29 1.64 -20.99
CA ILE A 173 5.68 1.60 -19.67
C ILE A 173 5.96 2.92 -18.97
N GLU A 174 4.94 3.52 -18.36
CA GLU A 174 5.07 4.76 -17.60
C GLU A 174 4.32 4.69 -16.25
N VAL A 175 4.86 5.38 -15.24
CA VAL A 175 4.15 5.65 -13.99
C VAL A 175 3.36 6.95 -14.16
N MET A 176 2.09 6.88 -13.79
CA MET A 176 1.15 7.99 -13.78
C MET A 176 0.91 8.44 -12.34
N ASP A 177 1.26 9.70 -12.03
CA ASP A 177 1.07 10.29 -10.70
C ASP A 177 -0.38 10.14 -10.21
N GLN A 178 -1.35 10.37 -11.11
CA GLN A 178 -2.76 10.25 -10.80
C GLN A 178 -3.61 9.94 -12.05
N VAL A 179 -4.60 9.06 -11.88
CA VAL A 179 -5.60 8.67 -12.88
C VAL A 179 -6.99 8.84 -12.28
N VAL A 180 -7.88 9.54 -13.00
CA VAL A 180 -9.26 9.79 -12.56
C VAL A 180 -10.18 8.76 -13.19
N THR A 181 -10.99 8.11 -12.37
CA THR A 181 -11.99 7.11 -12.76
C THR A 181 -13.36 7.50 -12.20
N PRO A 182 -14.46 6.81 -12.58
CA PRO A 182 -15.74 6.94 -11.89
C PRO A 182 -15.69 6.61 -10.40
N LEU A 183 -14.83 5.67 -9.99
CA LEU A 183 -14.55 5.44 -8.57
C LEU A 183 -13.80 6.60 -7.94
N GLY A 184 -12.94 7.29 -8.71
CA GLY A 184 -12.27 8.53 -8.37
C GLY A 184 -10.76 8.49 -8.64
N ASN A 185 -9.95 9.13 -7.79
CA ASN A 185 -8.52 9.34 -8.07
C ASN A 185 -7.63 8.20 -7.58
N PHE A 186 -7.05 7.44 -8.51
CA PHE A 186 -5.99 6.47 -8.23
C PHE A 186 -4.63 7.13 -8.42
N LYS A 187 -3.70 6.95 -7.47
CA LYS A 187 -2.33 7.47 -7.57
C LYS A 187 -1.34 6.38 -7.95
N ASN A 188 -0.19 6.77 -8.50
CA ASN A 188 0.93 5.88 -8.83
C ASN A 188 0.50 4.66 -9.67
N ALA A 189 -0.41 4.89 -10.62
CA ALA A 189 -0.85 3.87 -11.56
C ALA A 189 0.24 3.63 -12.61
N ILE A 190 0.26 2.45 -13.22
CA ILE A 190 1.13 2.15 -14.35
C ILE A 190 0.31 2.13 -15.62
N ARG A 191 0.80 2.77 -16.67
CA ARG A 191 0.26 2.64 -18.02
C ARG A 191 1.18 1.77 -18.86
N LEU A 192 0.58 0.73 -19.44
CA LEU A 192 1.16 -0.11 -20.47
C LEU A 192 0.57 0.32 -21.80
N HIS A 193 1.42 0.72 -22.74
CA HIS A 193 0.97 0.94 -24.11
C HIS A 193 1.18 -0.34 -24.92
N ILE A 194 0.09 -0.89 -25.45
CA ILE A 194 0.04 -2.22 -26.04
C ILE A 194 -0.42 -2.13 -27.49
N GLU A 195 0.30 -2.84 -28.35
CA GLU A 195 -0.06 -3.10 -29.74
C GLU A 195 -0.30 -4.60 -29.89
N ILE A 196 -1.46 -5.00 -30.41
CA ILE A 196 -1.78 -6.41 -30.63
C ILE A 196 -2.16 -6.61 -32.09
N SER A 197 -1.52 -7.55 -32.76
CA SER A 197 -1.89 -7.92 -34.12
C SER A 197 -1.99 -9.42 -34.25
N GLY A 198 -2.82 -9.91 -35.16
CA GLY A 198 -2.93 -11.33 -35.40
C GLY A 198 -3.41 -11.70 -36.78
N SER A 199 -3.22 -12.98 -37.11
CA SER A 199 -3.65 -13.56 -38.37
C SER A 199 -4.22 -14.97 -38.16
N ALA A 200 -5.34 -15.25 -38.81
CA ALA A 200 -5.98 -16.57 -38.83
C ALA A 200 -6.44 -16.89 -40.26
N GLY A 201 -5.69 -17.75 -40.95
CA GLY A 201 -5.95 -18.05 -42.36
C GLY A 201 -5.76 -16.83 -43.28
N PHE A 202 -6.86 -16.26 -43.78
CA PHE A 202 -6.85 -15.07 -44.65
C PHE A 202 -7.35 -13.80 -43.95
N VAL A 203 -7.67 -13.89 -42.66
CA VAL A 203 -8.16 -12.77 -41.85
C VAL A 203 -7.01 -12.26 -41.01
N ASN A 204 -6.84 -10.95 -40.95
CA ASN A 204 -5.92 -10.26 -40.06
C ASN A 204 -6.73 -9.30 -39.17
N PHE A 205 -6.26 -9.10 -37.94
CA PHE A 205 -6.79 -8.09 -37.02
C PHE A 205 -5.62 -7.34 -36.38
N ASP A 206 -5.91 -6.13 -35.91
CA ASP A 206 -4.91 -5.18 -35.41
C ASP A 206 -5.62 -4.28 -34.38
N ILE A 207 -5.07 -4.20 -33.18
CA ILE A 207 -5.49 -3.31 -32.07
C ILE A 207 -4.31 -2.38 -31.82
N LYS A 208 -4.55 -1.08 -32.04
CA LYS A 208 -3.54 -0.03 -32.01
C LYS A 208 -3.85 1.00 -30.96
N ASP A 209 -2.77 1.68 -30.56
CA ASP A 209 -2.82 2.80 -29.62
C ASP A 209 -3.60 2.42 -28.33
N ALA A 210 -3.46 1.16 -27.89
CA ALA A 210 -4.19 0.69 -26.74
C ALA A 210 -3.40 0.98 -25.46
N ASP A 211 -4.05 1.60 -24.49
CA ASP A 211 -3.47 1.84 -23.18
C ASP A 211 -4.21 1.01 -22.16
N VAL A 212 -3.46 0.24 -21.37
CA VAL A 212 -3.96 -0.46 -20.19
C VAL A 212 -3.35 0.21 -18.97
N ILE A 213 -4.20 0.82 -18.16
CA ILE A 213 -3.80 1.52 -16.95
C ILE A 213 -4.16 0.65 -15.75
N LEU A 214 -3.14 0.25 -15.01
CA LEU A 214 -3.23 -0.62 -13.86
C LEU A 214 -2.99 0.16 -12.57
N ALA A 215 -3.85 -0.04 -11.57
CA ALA A 215 -3.54 0.36 -10.20
C ALA A 215 -3.03 -0.85 -9.42
N ARG A 216 -2.00 -0.59 -8.62
CA ARG A 216 -1.38 -1.57 -7.73
C ARG A 216 -2.43 -2.22 -6.83
N HIS A 217 -2.39 -3.53 -6.69
CA HIS A 217 -3.34 -4.38 -5.95
C HIS A 217 -4.81 -4.27 -6.41
N VAL A 218 -5.10 -3.57 -7.51
CA VAL A 218 -6.46 -3.37 -8.07
C VAL A 218 -6.59 -3.88 -9.50
N GLY A 219 -5.52 -4.08 -10.26
CA GLY A 219 -5.70 -4.47 -11.66
C GLY A 219 -5.98 -3.28 -12.56
N MET A 220 -6.57 -3.58 -13.72
CA MET A 220 -6.94 -2.58 -14.70
C MET A 220 -8.01 -1.65 -14.15
N ILE A 221 -7.70 -0.36 -14.10
CA ILE A 221 -8.63 0.70 -13.68
C ILE A 221 -9.13 1.52 -14.86
N LEU A 222 -8.40 1.50 -15.98
CA LEU A 222 -8.80 2.11 -17.23
C LEU A 222 -8.17 1.34 -18.39
N GLN A 223 -8.91 1.19 -19.48
CA GLN A 223 -8.37 0.83 -20.78
C GLN A 223 -8.88 1.78 -21.86
N SER A 224 -8.07 2.07 -22.86
CA SER A 224 -8.47 2.80 -24.06
C SER A 224 -7.86 2.16 -25.31
N GLN A 225 -8.44 2.44 -26.47
CA GLN A 225 -7.96 1.97 -27.78
C GLN A 225 -8.22 3.01 -28.87
N GLU A 226 -7.62 2.84 -30.05
CA GLU A 226 -7.96 3.64 -31.24
C GLU A 226 -9.49 3.58 -31.49
N PHE A 227 -10.10 4.74 -31.78
CA PHE A 227 -11.54 4.83 -32.01
C PHE A 227 -11.99 3.95 -33.18
N ASP A 228 -12.95 3.06 -32.91
CA ASP A 228 -13.76 2.36 -33.91
C ASP A 228 -15.24 2.73 -33.71
N GLN A 229 -16.04 2.73 -34.78
CA GLN A 229 -17.46 3.11 -34.72
C GLN A 229 -18.34 2.14 -33.94
N ASP A 230 -17.89 0.89 -33.81
CA ASP A 230 -18.64 -0.20 -33.18
C ASP A 230 -18.22 -0.45 -31.72
N ASP A 231 -17.12 0.16 -31.24
CA ASP A 231 -16.56 -0.05 -29.89
C ASP A 231 -16.50 1.22 -29.04
N ALA A 232 -16.43 1.07 -27.72
CA ALA A 232 -16.14 2.17 -26.82
C ALA A 232 -14.67 2.62 -26.93
N GLU A 233 -14.45 3.93 -26.92
CA GLU A 233 -13.11 4.55 -26.95
C GLU A 233 -12.29 4.22 -25.68
N ALA A 234 -12.97 4.07 -24.53
CA ALA A 234 -12.36 3.65 -23.28
C ALA A 234 -13.36 2.99 -22.32
N HIS A 235 -12.85 2.22 -21.36
CA HIS A 235 -13.60 1.70 -20.22
C HIS A 235 -12.87 2.07 -18.93
N ALA A 236 -13.60 2.45 -17.88
CA ALA A 236 -13.02 2.78 -16.59
C ALA A 236 -13.79 2.13 -15.44
N ILE A 237 -13.07 1.80 -14.37
CA ILE A 237 -13.62 1.12 -13.21
C ILE A 237 -14.61 2.02 -12.46
N ASP A 238 -15.76 1.47 -12.08
CA ASP A 238 -16.83 2.21 -11.39
C ASP A 238 -17.34 1.53 -10.10
N GLY A 239 -16.85 0.32 -9.82
CA GLY A 239 -17.31 -0.48 -8.71
C GLY A 239 -16.58 -1.81 -8.62
N GLY A 240 -16.64 -2.44 -7.44
CA GLY A 240 -16.06 -3.77 -7.25
C GLY A 240 -15.50 -4.02 -5.87
N PHE A 241 -14.89 -5.18 -5.73
CA PHE A 241 -14.13 -5.59 -4.57
C PHE A 241 -12.93 -6.45 -4.98
N VAL A 242 -11.82 -6.24 -4.29
CA VAL A 242 -10.59 -7.03 -4.42
C VAL A 242 -10.30 -7.68 -3.09
N ALA A 243 -10.03 -8.99 -3.08
CA ALA A 243 -9.78 -9.74 -1.84
C ALA A 243 -10.88 -9.53 -0.77
N GLY A 244 -12.13 -9.38 -1.21
CA GLY A 244 -13.27 -9.10 -0.31
C GLY A 244 -13.26 -7.71 0.33
N MET A 245 -12.57 -6.73 -0.28
CA MET A 245 -12.59 -5.31 0.11
C MET A 245 -13.15 -4.46 -1.02
N THR A 246 -14.09 -3.57 -0.71
CA THR A 246 -14.63 -2.62 -1.70
C THR A 246 -13.51 -1.75 -2.26
N ILE A 247 -13.50 -1.58 -3.58
CA ILE A 247 -12.59 -0.65 -4.26
C ILE A 247 -13.13 0.77 -4.04
N THR A 248 -12.33 1.65 -3.47
CA THR A 248 -12.70 3.06 -3.20
C THR A 248 -11.55 3.98 -3.60
N ASP A 249 -11.84 5.17 -4.14
CA ASP A 249 -10.83 6.21 -4.39
C ASP A 249 -10.42 7.00 -3.13
N ASP A 250 -11.30 7.04 -2.13
CA ASP A 250 -11.18 7.89 -0.96
C ASP A 250 -11.67 7.09 0.26
N PRO A 251 -10.80 6.30 0.94
CA PRO A 251 -11.13 5.83 2.27
C PRO A 251 -11.44 7.04 3.13
N PRO A 252 -12.38 6.95 4.09
CA PRO A 252 -12.72 8.07 4.95
C PRO A 252 -11.45 8.52 5.69
N CYS A 253 -10.80 9.56 5.17
CA CYS A 253 -9.64 10.12 5.83
C CYS A 253 -10.11 10.66 7.17
N THR A 254 -9.44 10.21 8.23
CA THR A 254 -9.51 10.92 9.49
C THR A 254 -8.77 12.22 9.24
N ASN A 255 -9.51 13.25 8.85
CA ASN A 255 -8.92 14.53 8.52
C ASN A 255 -8.32 15.11 9.80
N PHE A 256 -6.99 15.18 9.85
CA PHE A 256 -6.29 15.94 10.88
C PHE A 256 -6.32 17.42 10.52
N LEU A 257 -6.38 18.27 11.53
CA LEU A 257 -6.16 19.70 11.36
C LEU A 257 -4.68 19.98 11.07
N ASN A 258 -4.41 21.19 10.58
CA ASN A 258 -3.05 21.67 10.39
C ASN A 258 -2.23 21.46 11.68
N PRO A 259 -0.99 20.95 11.54
CA PRO A 259 -0.13 20.74 12.69
C PRO A 259 0.20 22.03 13.42
N MET A 260 0.45 21.89 14.73
CA MET A 260 0.95 22.97 15.56
C MET A 260 2.17 22.49 16.36
N MET A 261 3.20 23.33 16.41
CA MET A 261 4.31 23.13 17.34
C MET A 261 3.79 23.38 18.77
N VAL A 262 3.84 22.34 19.61
CA VAL A 262 3.34 22.38 20.99
C VAL A 262 4.45 22.57 22.02
N GLY A 263 5.70 22.37 21.61
CA GLY A 263 6.88 22.60 22.45
C GLY A 263 8.15 22.07 21.80
N THR A 264 9.17 21.94 22.63
CA THR A 264 10.50 21.41 22.28
C THR A 264 10.88 20.40 23.34
N ILE A 265 11.43 19.26 22.94
CA ILE A 265 11.90 18.23 23.87
C ILE A 265 13.11 18.78 24.63
N ASP A 266 12.98 18.88 25.95
CA ASP A 266 13.98 19.47 26.86
C ASP A 266 14.65 18.37 27.70
N VAL A 267 15.25 17.40 27.01
CA VAL A 267 15.99 16.29 27.61
C VAL A 267 17.46 16.44 27.21
N GLN A 268 18.32 16.74 28.19
CA GLN A 268 19.73 17.05 27.93
C GLN A 268 20.52 15.87 27.33
N ASP A 269 20.17 14.64 27.71
CA ASP A 269 20.85 13.40 27.32
C ASP A 269 20.13 12.68 26.16
N LEU A 270 19.31 13.41 25.38
CA LEU A 270 18.62 12.90 24.19
C LEU A 270 19.18 13.63 22.97
N GLU A 271 20.10 12.99 22.27
CA GLU A 271 20.82 13.62 21.15
C GLU A 271 20.04 13.48 19.84
N ASP A 272 19.59 12.27 19.51
CA ASP A 272 18.98 11.87 18.25
C ASP A 272 17.71 11.02 18.52
N PRO A 273 16.55 11.66 18.78
CA PRO A 273 15.31 10.95 19.08
C PRO A 273 14.72 10.25 17.85
N SER A 274 14.56 8.93 17.93
CA SER A 274 14.00 8.11 16.83
C SER A 274 12.52 7.72 17.07
N GLY A 275 12.18 7.17 18.24
CA GLY A 275 10.80 6.72 18.55
C GLY A 275 9.95 7.66 19.43
N LEU A 276 8.61 7.59 19.29
CA LEU A 276 7.65 8.28 20.17
C LEU A 276 6.40 7.43 20.44
N ALA A 277 5.95 7.36 21.69
CA ALA A 277 4.68 6.71 22.05
C ALA A 277 3.90 7.48 23.12
N ALA A 278 2.59 7.66 22.91
CA ALA A 278 1.74 8.33 23.90
C ALA A 278 1.26 7.34 24.97
N SER A 279 1.36 7.74 26.23
CA SER A 279 0.93 6.91 27.34
C SER A 279 -0.60 6.84 27.46
N THR A 280 -1.12 5.63 27.63
CA THR A 280 -2.52 5.40 28.05
C THR A 280 -2.67 5.32 29.57
N LYS A 281 -1.62 4.87 30.27
CA LYS A 281 -1.59 4.75 31.76
C LYS A 281 -1.39 6.10 32.45
N ASN A 282 -0.61 6.99 31.86
CA ASN A 282 -0.13 8.25 32.41
C ASN A 282 -0.60 9.42 31.53
N PRO A 283 -1.79 10.00 31.77
CA PRO A 283 -2.35 11.03 30.91
C PRO A 283 -1.44 12.26 30.76
N GLY A 284 -1.17 12.65 29.50
CA GLY A 284 -0.31 13.79 29.15
C GLY A 284 1.18 13.49 29.18
N VAL A 285 1.57 12.20 29.20
CA VAL A 285 2.96 11.74 29.09
C VAL A 285 3.19 11.10 27.73
N LEU A 286 4.29 11.45 27.08
CA LEU A 286 4.85 10.75 25.93
C LEU A 286 6.16 10.06 26.35
N TRP A 287 6.47 8.96 25.70
CA TRP A 287 7.71 8.19 25.85
C TRP A 287 8.54 8.32 24.59
N THR A 288 9.85 8.48 24.74
CA THR A 288 10.82 8.49 23.66
C THR A 288 12.13 7.85 24.13
N HIS A 289 13.06 7.61 23.21
CA HIS A 289 14.41 7.15 23.48
C HIS A 289 15.37 7.82 22.49
N ASP A 290 16.65 7.68 22.79
CA ASP A 290 17.75 8.05 21.91
C ASP A 290 18.10 6.85 21.01
N ASP A 291 18.77 7.11 19.89
CA ASP A 291 19.20 6.09 18.93
C ASP A 291 20.74 5.79 18.99
N ASP A 292 21.24 4.89 18.14
CA ASP A 292 22.63 4.52 17.83
C ASP A 292 23.57 4.40 19.03
N GLY A 293 23.47 3.28 19.75
CA GLY A 293 24.45 2.92 20.77
C GLY A 293 24.42 3.82 22.01
N ALA A 294 23.36 4.63 22.17
CA ALA A 294 23.07 5.36 23.37
C ALA A 294 22.80 4.43 24.57
N ALA A 295 22.82 5.02 25.78
CA ALA A 295 22.43 4.27 26.97
C ALA A 295 20.96 3.81 26.83
N PRO A 296 20.59 2.61 27.34
CA PRO A 296 19.25 2.05 27.20
C PRO A 296 18.23 2.76 28.12
N ASN A 297 17.98 4.03 27.82
CA ASN A 297 17.17 4.96 28.56
C ASN A 297 15.86 5.20 27.82
N LEU A 298 14.77 5.12 28.57
CA LEU A 298 13.48 5.66 28.17
C LEU A 298 13.29 7.02 28.84
N TYR A 299 12.86 8.00 28.07
CA TYR A 299 12.55 9.34 28.55
C TYR A 299 11.05 9.56 28.57
N ALA A 300 10.51 9.91 29.73
CA ALA A 300 9.16 10.43 29.84
C ALA A 300 9.19 11.94 29.64
N ILE A 301 8.35 12.45 28.73
CA ILE A 301 8.19 13.88 28.46
C ILE A 301 6.71 14.28 28.53
N SER A 302 6.44 15.55 28.82
CA SER A 302 5.06 16.07 28.72
C SER A 302 4.67 16.24 27.25
N THR A 303 3.39 16.48 26.99
CA THR A 303 2.89 16.87 25.66
C THR A 303 3.37 18.25 25.18
N THR A 304 4.21 18.92 25.97
CA THR A 304 4.92 20.16 25.59
C THR A 304 6.44 19.98 25.57
N GLY A 305 6.93 18.74 25.66
CA GLY A 305 8.36 18.39 25.61
C GLY A 305 9.13 18.53 26.93
N ALA A 306 8.47 18.86 28.05
CA ALA A 306 9.17 18.99 29.33
C ALA A 306 9.64 17.62 29.85
N HIS A 307 10.89 17.49 30.28
CA HIS A 307 11.42 16.25 30.83
C HIS A 307 10.76 15.88 32.17
N LEU A 308 10.14 14.69 32.22
CA LEU A 308 9.42 14.15 33.39
C LEU A 308 10.18 13.00 34.07
N GLY A 309 11.07 12.32 33.36
CA GLY A 309 11.98 11.37 33.96
C GLY A 309 12.80 10.55 32.98
N THR A 310 13.88 9.96 33.50
CA THR A 310 14.79 9.04 32.83
C THR A 310 14.69 7.66 33.47
N PHE A 311 14.47 6.65 32.64
CA PHE A 311 14.26 5.27 33.06
C PHE A 311 15.27 4.34 32.37
N THR A 312 16.31 3.94 33.10
CA THR A 312 17.38 3.10 32.55
C THR A 312 17.03 1.63 32.68
N ILE A 313 17.01 0.87 31.57
CA ILE A 313 16.84 -0.58 31.58
C ILE A 313 18.17 -1.23 31.97
N THR A 314 18.26 -1.69 33.21
CA THR A 314 19.50 -2.28 33.73
C THR A 314 19.71 -3.70 33.20
N GLY A 315 20.95 -3.99 32.80
CA GLY A 315 21.33 -5.30 32.26
C GLY A 315 21.17 -5.43 30.74
N LEU A 316 20.64 -4.39 30.10
CA LEU A 316 20.60 -4.27 28.64
C LEU A 316 21.85 -3.54 28.13
N ALA A 317 22.41 -3.99 27.03
CA ALA A 317 23.49 -3.27 26.35
C ALA A 317 22.90 -2.17 25.46
N PRO A 318 23.66 -1.12 25.14
CA PRO A 318 23.31 -0.21 24.06
C PRO A 318 22.96 -0.98 22.78
N GLY A 319 21.88 -0.56 22.12
CA GLY A 319 21.38 -1.12 20.88
C GLY A 319 21.12 -0.01 19.86
N ASP A 320 20.40 -0.36 18.80
CA ASP A 320 20.02 0.53 17.70
C ASP A 320 18.49 0.64 17.77
N TRP A 321 18.03 1.53 18.65
CA TRP A 321 16.62 1.61 19.03
C TRP A 321 15.96 2.63 18.15
N GLU A 322 15.04 2.16 17.32
CA GLU A 322 14.44 3.00 16.28
C GLU A 322 13.02 3.43 16.63
N ASP A 323 12.26 2.57 17.30
CA ASP A 323 10.86 2.86 17.57
C ASP A 323 10.38 2.26 18.89
N LEU A 324 9.23 2.75 19.37
CA LEU A 324 8.58 2.20 20.56
C LEU A 324 7.06 2.31 20.50
N ALA A 325 6.39 1.38 21.17
CA ALA A 325 4.94 1.39 21.31
C ALA A 325 4.51 1.27 22.77
N VAL A 326 3.36 1.87 23.09
CA VAL A 326 2.64 1.65 24.35
C VAL A 326 1.45 0.75 24.05
N GLY A 327 1.30 -0.36 24.78
CA GLY A 327 0.17 -1.25 24.51
C GLY A 327 -0.09 -2.33 25.56
N PRO A 328 -1.10 -3.18 25.29
CA PRO A 328 -1.43 -4.32 26.14
C PRO A 328 -0.32 -5.38 26.13
N GLY A 329 -0.37 -6.31 27.07
CA GLY A 329 0.54 -7.44 27.16
C GLY A 329 -0.12 -8.65 27.82
N PRO A 330 0.64 -9.62 28.36
CA PRO A 330 0.09 -10.87 28.88
C PRO A 330 -0.82 -10.66 30.10
N ASP A 331 -0.62 -9.58 30.86
CA ASP A 331 -1.53 -9.14 31.91
C ASP A 331 -2.40 -7.99 31.38
N ALA A 332 -3.68 -8.27 31.16
CA ALA A 332 -4.65 -7.31 30.66
C ALA A 332 -4.95 -6.14 31.62
N GLN A 333 -4.42 -6.15 32.85
CA GLN A 333 -4.54 -5.04 33.80
C GLN A 333 -3.33 -4.09 33.76
N LYS A 334 -2.33 -4.39 32.94
CA LYS A 334 -1.10 -3.61 32.83
C LYS A 334 -0.92 -3.05 31.43
N THR A 335 -0.26 -1.91 31.37
CA THR A 335 0.25 -1.32 30.14
C THR A 335 1.76 -1.51 30.09
N TYR A 336 2.27 -1.75 28.90
CA TYR A 336 3.67 -2.03 28.66
C TYR A 336 4.25 -1.07 27.64
N LEU A 337 5.55 -0.79 27.78
CA LEU A 337 6.38 -0.19 26.74
C LEU A 337 7.05 -1.33 25.98
N TYR A 338 6.96 -1.28 24.67
CA TYR A 338 7.65 -2.14 23.72
C TYR A 338 8.71 -1.30 23.03
N ILE A 339 9.97 -1.72 23.09
CA ILE A 339 11.12 -0.99 22.57
C ILE A 339 11.70 -1.81 21.41
N ALA A 340 11.80 -1.21 20.24
CA ALA A 340 12.25 -1.86 19.01
C ALA A 340 13.75 -1.58 18.77
N ASP A 341 14.59 -2.53 19.14
CA ASP A 341 16.03 -2.56 18.82
C ASP A 341 16.21 -3.27 17.48
N ILE A 342 15.89 -2.52 16.42
CA ILE A 342 15.63 -3.02 15.06
C ILE A 342 16.50 -2.37 13.97
N GLY A 343 17.23 -1.30 14.32
CA GLY A 343 18.19 -0.66 13.44
C GLY A 343 19.38 -1.56 13.12
N ASP A 344 19.85 -1.47 11.89
CA ASP A 344 21.00 -2.17 11.33
C ASP A 344 21.44 -1.53 10.00
N ASN A 345 21.87 -0.27 10.01
CA ASN A 345 22.34 0.44 8.80
C ASN A 345 23.43 -0.33 8.00
N ALA A 346 24.18 -1.21 8.66
CA ALA A 346 25.20 -2.05 8.03
C ALA A 346 24.68 -3.42 7.52
N GLU A 347 23.43 -3.78 7.82
CA GLU A 347 22.78 -5.06 7.50
C GLU A 347 23.63 -6.27 7.96
N THR A 348 24.14 -6.22 9.20
CA THR A 348 25.04 -7.24 9.77
C THR A 348 24.49 -7.98 10.98
N ARG A 349 23.39 -7.50 11.58
CA ARG A 349 22.81 -8.06 12.79
C ARG A 349 22.05 -9.34 12.47
N ALA A 350 22.54 -10.45 13.02
CA ALA A 350 21.90 -11.76 12.84
C ALA A 350 20.49 -11.86 13.46
N GLN A 351 20.12 -10.92 14.34
CA GLN A 351 18.79 -10.79 14.92
C GLN A 351 18.54 -9.35 15.35
N ILE A 352 17.27 -8.98 15.36
CA ILE A 352 16.75 -7.78 16.01
C ILE A 352 15.98 -8.17 17.26
N ASN A 353 15.65 -7.22 18.14
CA ASN A 353 14.98 -7.51 19.40
C ASN A 353 13.82 -6.55 19.66
N ILE A 354 12.71 -7.08 20.15
CA ILE A 354 11.70 -6.26 20.81
C ILE A 354 11.82 -6.48 22.32
N TYR A 355 12.07 -5.42 23.08
CA TYR A 355 12.05 -5.47 24.53
C TYR A 355 10.70 -5.03 25.07
N ARG A 356 10.25 -5.60 26.18
CA ARG A 356 9.03 -5.19 26.87
C ARG A 356 9.27 -4.94 28.34
N VAL A 357 8.79 -3.79 28.84
CA VAL A 357 8.78 -3.43 30.27
C VAL A 357 7.38 -3.02 30.70
N GLU A 358 7.03 -3.25 31.96
CA GLU A 358 5.81 -2.65 32.52
C GLU A 358 5.99 -1.13 32.54
N GLU A 359 5.02 -0.39 32.02
CA GLU A 359 5.10 1.06 31.92
C GLU A 359 5.21 1.70 33.31
N PRO A 360 6.24 2.53 33.62
CA PRO A 360 6.35 3.20 34.91
C PRO A 360 5.23 4.22 35.16
N ALA A 361 4.96 4.53 36.43
CA ALA A 361 4.00 5.58 36.79
C ALA A 361 4.70 6.95 36.81
N VAL A 362 4.18 7.90 36.03
CA VAL A 362 4.76 9.25 35.88
C VAL A 362 3.62 10.28 35.80
N SER A 363 3.77 11.43 36.46
CA SER A 363 2.82 12.54 36.31
C SER A 363 3.22 13.44 35.14
N SER A 364 2.26 13.95 34.36
CA SER A 364 2.49 14.99 33.36
C SER A 364 2.98 16.34 33.94
N SER A 365 2.91 16.49 35.27
CA SER A 365 3.45 17.64 36.01
C SER A 365 4.65 17.26 36.89
N GLN A 366 5.29 16.12 36.61
CA GLN A 366 6.40 15.60 37.39
C GLN A 366 7.56 16.59 37.45
N ALA A 367 7.88 17.04 38.66
CA ALA A 367 9.01 17.91 38.93
C ALA A 367 9.55 17.65 40.36
N PRO A 368 10.85 17.37 40.54
CA PRO A 368 11.87 17.16 39.51
C PRO A 368 11.63 15.89 38.67
N PRO A 369 12.33 15.72 37.52
CA PRO A 369 12.27 14.50 36.74
C PRO A 369 12.60 13.26 37.58
N LEU A 370 11.88 12.16 37.37
CA LEU A 370 12.18 10.88 38.03
C LEU A 370 13.44 10.26 37.44
N ILE A 371 14.29 9.66 38.28
CA ILE A 371 15.43 8.85 37.83
C ILE A 371 15.22 7.45 38.39
N GLN A 372 14.99 6.47 37.51
CA GLN A 372 14.63 5.12 37.91
C GLN A 372 15.36 4.07 37.09
N ASN A 373 15.78 2.99 37.77
CA ASN A 373 16.29 1.79 37.11
C ASN A 373 15.16 0.77 36.94
N ILE A 374 15.04 0.19 35.74
CA ILE A 374 14.14 -0.91 35.42
C ILE A 374 14.97 -2.20 35.34
N ALA A 375 14.76 -3.11 36.30
CA ALA A 375 15.54 -4.35 36.40
C ALA A 375 14.85 -5.57 35.78
N SER A 376 13.58 -5.44 35.39
CA SER A 376 12.80 -6.53 34.79
C SER A 376 12.31 -6.09 33.43
N PHE A 377 12.72 -6.84 32.40
CA PHE A 377 12.26 -6.69 31.03
C PHE A 377 12.14 -8.07 30.41
N GLU A 378 11.32 -8.18 29.37
CA GLU A 378 11.30 -9.32 28.47
C GLU A 378 12.01 -8.93 27.17
N ASN A 379 12.76 -9.86 26.60
CA ASN A 379 13.32 -9.80 25.26
C ASN A 379 12.61 -10.79 24.33
N PHE A 380 12.27 -10.36 23.12
CA PHE A 380 11.74 -11.15 22.02
C PHE A 380 12.69 -11.04 20.81
N PRO A 381 13.64 -11.98 20.65
CA PRO A 381 14.52 -12.02 19.49
C PRO A 381 13.75 -12.34 18.21
N LEU A 382 13.96 -11.56 17.15
CA LEU A 382 13.37 -11.79 15.83
C LEU A 382 14.46 -11.95 14.77
N VAL A 383 14.23 -12.80 13.77
CA VAL A 383 15.16 -12.99 12.65
C VAL A 383 14.44 -12.87 11.32
N PHE A 384 15.05 -12.14 10.39
CA PHE A 384 14.69 -12.21 8.98
C PHE A 384 15.09 -13.57 8.41
N PRO A 385 14.25 -14.22 7.59
CA PRO A 385 14.52 -15.57 7.09
C PRO A 385 15.68 -15.65 6.09
N ASP A 386 15.90 -14.60 5.30
CA ASP A 386 16.88 -14.62 4.19
C ASP A 386 18.21 -13.95 4.56
N ALA A 387 18.16 -12.67 4.92
CA ALA A 387 19.32 -11.85 5.27
C ALA A 387 18.92 -10.76 6.28
N PRO A 388 19.86 -10.22 7.08
CA PRO A 388 19.63 -9.03 7.89
C PRO A 388 19.06 -7.87 7.06
N ASP A 389 18.33 -6.97 7.72
CA ASP A 389 17.74 -5.80 7.09
C ASP A 389 17.66 -4.65 8.09
N ASN A 390 17.68 -3.42 7.58
CA ASN A 390 17.57 -2.21 8.39
C ASN A 390 16.10 -1.79 8.54
N ALA A 391 15.55 -1.80 9.74
CA ALA A 391 14.16 -1.42 9.99
C ALA A 391 14.06 -0.29 10.99
N GLU A 392 13.06 0.59 10.81
CA GLU A 392 12.94 1.83 11.58
C GLU A 392 11.55 2.02 12.19
N ALA A 393 10.56 1.23 11.77
CA ALA A 393 9.20 1.38 12.26
C ALA A 393 8.66 0.08 12.85
N PHE A 394 7.99 0.23 13.99
CA PHE A 394 7.40 -0.85 14.76
C PHE A 394 5.91 -0.60 14.98
N LEU A 395 5.07 -1.56 14.58
CA LEU A 395 3.64 -1.53 14.87
C LEU A 395 3.28 -2.69 15.80
N LEU A 396 2.68 -2.35 16.93
CA LEU A 396 2.04 -3.30 17.83
C LEU A 396 0.54 -3.32 17.55
N ASP A 397 0.00 -4.43 17.04
CA ASP A 397 -1.45 -4.61 16.96
C ASP A 397 -2.01 -4.87 18.37
N PRO A 398 -2.81 -3.95 18.96
CA PRO A 398 -3.30 -4.11 20.33
C PRO A 398 -4.38 -5.20 20.45
N THR A 399 -4.93 -5.69 19.33
CA THR A 399 -6.00 -6.69 19.30
C THR A 399 -5.46 -8.12 19.24
N THR A 400 -4.40 -8.34 18.45
CA THR A 400 -3.77 -9.65 18.25
C THR A 400 -2.47 -9.82 19.06
N LEU A 401 -1.83 -8.71 19.44
CA LEU A 401 -0.46 -8.63 19.95
C LEU A 401 0.61 -9.04 18.92
N ASP A 402 0.26 -9.06 17.64
CA ASP A 402 1.21 -9.25 16.55
C ASP A 402 2.15 -8.05 16.45
N PHE A 403 3.40 -8.32 16.08
CA PHE A 403 4.41 -7.32 15.79
C PHE A 403 4.54 -7.17 14.28
N TYR A 404 4.52 -5.95 13.78
CA TYR A 404 4.90 -5.63 12.40
C TYR A 404 6.15 -4.74 12.40
N ILE A 405 7.09 -5.07 11.52
CA ILE A 405 8.39 -4.41 11.36
C ILE A 405 8.48 -3.89 9.94
N ILE A 406 8.72 -2.60 9.76
CA ILE A 406 8.80 -1.97 8.44
C ILE A 406 10.24 -1.51 8.19
N VAL A 407 10.77 -1.98 7.07
CA VAL A 407 12.16 -1.79 6.66
C VAL A 407 12.38 -0.41 6.04
N LYS A 408 13.50 0.25 6.36
CA LYS A 408 13.97 1.46 5.70
C LYS A 408 14.74 1.12 4.43
N LYS A 409 14.16 1.43 3.28
CA LYS A 409 14.86 1.36 1.99
C LYS A 409 14.77 2.69 1.25
N GLY A 410 15.88 3.08 0.62
CA GLY A 410 15.89 4.18 -0.34
C GLY A 410 15.00 3.85 -1.54
N GLY A 411 14.33 4.86 -2.10
CA GLY A 411 13.38 4.67 -3.21
C GLY A 411 12.03 4.10 -2.80
N GLY A 412 11.67 4.14 -1.50
CA GLY A 412 10.28 3.99 -1.08
C GLY A 412 9.75 2.59 -0.83
N LYS A 413 10.41 1.56 -1.38
CA LYS A 413 9.96 0.15 -1.29
C LYS A 413 10.29 -0.47 0.07
N SER A 414 9.34 -0.41 0.99
CA SER A 414 9.53 -0.79 2.40
C SER A 414 8.83 -2.10 2.71
N ARG A 415 9.61 -3.18 2.87
CA ARG A 415 9.09 -4.50 3.24
C ARG A 415 8.45 -4.45 4.63
N VAL A 416 7.29 -5.08 4.76
CA VAL A 416 6.58 -5.25 6.03
C VAL A 416 6.65 -6.70 6.45
N TRP A 417 7.25 -6.91 7.61
CA TRP A 417 7.45 -8.21 8.21
C TRP A 417 6.57 -8.37 9.43
N LYS A 418 6.13 -9.60 9.70
CA LYS A 418 5.30 -9.93 10.86
C LYS A 418 5.94 -10.98 11.74
N ALA A 419 5.85 -10.78 13.05
CA ALA A 419 5.96 -11.84 14.04
C ALA A 419 4.61 -12.02 14.74
N ALA A 420 3.98 -13.18 14.53
CA ALA A 420 2.69 -13.48 15.13
C ALA A 420 2.82 -13.79 16.62
N ALA A 421 1.91 -13.27 17.43
CA ALA A 421 1.75 -13.67 18.83
C ALA A 421 1.30 -15.15 18.95
N PRO A 422 1.57 -15.82 20.08
CA PRO A 422 2.13 -15.28 21.32
C PRO A 422 3.67 -15.19 21.33
N HIS A 423 4.17 -14.12 21.95
CA HIS A 423 5.61 -13.89 22.15
C HIS A 423 6.08 -14.44 23.49
N THR A 424 7.16 -15.22 23.49
CA THR A 424 7.73 -15.84 24.69
C THR A 424 9.11 -15.27 24.99
N HIS A 425 9.35 -14.88 26.24
CA HIS A 425 10.62 -14.29 26.66
C HIS A 425 11.83 -15.17 26.29
N ASN A 426 12.81 -14.57 25.59
CA ASN A 426 14.04 -15.19 25.08
C ASN A 426 13.83 -16.33 24.08
N GLN A 427 12.64 -16.46 23.51
CA GLN A 427 12.38 -17.37 22.41
C GLN A 427 12.47 -16.60 21.09
N GLN A 428 13.37 -17.05 20.21
CA GLN A 428 13.49 -16.48 18.88
C GLN A 428 12.30 -16.86 17.99
N ALA A 429 11.81 -15.89 17.21
CA ALA A 429 10.83 -16.10 16.16
C ALA A 429 11.38 -15.66 14.80
N THR A 430 10.98 -16.35 13.73
CA THR A 430 11.30 -15.96 12.35
C THR A 430 10.18 -15.07 11.82
N LEU A 431 10.56 -13.97 11.19
CA LEU A 431 9.65 -13.03 10.56
C LEU A 431 9.05 -13.61 9.28
N GLU A 432 7.77 -13.33 9.05
CA GLU A 432 7.05 -13.63 7.81
C GLU A 432 6.93 -12.34 6.98
N LEU A 433 7.31 -12.40 5.69
CA LEU A 433 7.08 -11.27 4.78
C LEU A 433 5.59 -11.19 4.49
N ILE A 434 4.97 -10.05 4.82
CA ILE A 434 3.54 -9.83 4.61
C ILE A 434 3.29 -9.16 3.27
N ASP A 435 3.95 -8.01 3.05
CA ASP A 435 3.88 -7.25 1.79
C ASP A 435 5.03 -6.23 1.73
N THR A 436 5.05 -5.40 0.69
CA THR A 436 5.88 -4.22 0.55
C THR A 436 5.00 -2.98 0.43
N LEU A 437 5.23 -1.98 1.28
CA LEU A 437 4.61 -0.66 1.16
C LEU A 437 5.50 0.26 0.33
N TYR A 438 4.88 1.21 -0.38
CA TYR A 438 5.57 2.12 -1.28
C TYR A 438 5.32 3.54 -0.82
N PHE A 439 6.41 4.27 -0.61
CA PHE A 439 6.39 5.65 -0.15
C PHE A 439 7.34 6.50 -0.99
N ASP A 440 7.19 7.82 -1.01
CA ASP A 440 8.11 8.67 -1.78
C ASP A 440 9.49 8.80 -1.08
N ASN A 441 9.56 8.49 0.22
CA ASN A 441 10.77 8.60 1.04
C ASN A 441 10.93 7.42 2.01
N GLN A 442 12.08 7.38 2.69
CA GLN A 442 12.42 6.35 3.67
C GLN A 442 11.48 6.39 4.88
N VAL A 443 11.03 5.21 5.32
CA VAL A 443 10.29 5.03 6.57
C VAL A 443 11.19 5.31 7.76
N THR A 444 10.65 6.03 8.74
CA THR A 444 11.35 6.46 9.97
C THR A 444 10.56 6.17 11.25
N GLY A 445 9.27 5.81 11.17
CA GLY A 445 8.52 5.44 12.37
C GLY A 445 7.12 4.91 12.10
N GLY A 446 6.55 4.23 13.08
CA GLY A 446 5.21 3.65 13.00
C GLY A 446 4.42 3.82 14.29
N ALA A 447 3.08 3.89 14.18
CA ALA A 447 2.23 3.85 15.36
C ALA A 447 0.89 3.19 15.07
N VAL A 448 0.32 2.56 16.11
CA VAL A 448 -1.04 2.02 16.08
C VAL A 448 -1.84 2.73 17.16
N ASN A 449 -3.07 3.13 16.86
CA ASN A 449 -3.92 3.75 17.87
C ASN A 449 -4.41 2.72 18.90
N GLN A 450 -4.90 3.20 20.05
CA GLN A 450 -5.17 2.34 21.21
C GLN A 450 -6.18 1.22 20.95
N ASP A 451 -7.16 1.43 20.08
CA ASP A 451 -8.20 0.45 19.76
C ASP A 451 -7.87 -0.42 18.54
N GLY A 452 -6.73 -0.19 17.88
CA GLY A 452 -6.30 -0.92 16.70
C GLY A 452 -7.14 -0.61 15.45
N SER A 453 -7.92 0.47 15.46
CA SER A 453 -8.71 0.88 14.29
C SER A 453 -7.92 1.70 13.28
N GLN A 454 -6.71 2.17 13.62
CA GLN A 454 -5.84 2.94 12.75
C GLN A 454 -4.37 2.65 13.01
N PHE A 455 -3.57 2.71 11.96
CA PHE A 455 -2.11 2.79 12.08
C PHE A 455 -1.56 3.93 11.22
N ALA A 456 -0.36 4.37 11.56
CA ALA A 456 0.37 5.40 10.85
C ALA A 456 1.76 4.88 10.50
N VAL A 457 2.24 5.24 9.31
CA VAL A 457 3.63 5.07 8.90
C VAL A 457 4.16 6.45 8.55
N ARG A 458 5.30 6.79 9.12
CA ARG A 458 5.99 8.04 8.88
C ARG A 458 7.19 7.80 7.97
N THR A 459 7.40 8.74 7.07
CA THR A 459 8.66 8.90 6.34
C THR A 459 9.33 10.20 6.77
N SER A 460 10.54 10.42 6.29
CA SER A 460 11.29 11.66 6.56
C SER A 460 10.55 12.94 6.15
N THR A 461 9.52 12.87 5.28
CA THR A 461 8.77 14.04 4.80
C THR A 461 7.26 13.96 4.97
N GLU A 462 6.69 12.77 5.09
CA GLU A 462 5.25 12.52 5.03
C GLU A 462 4.76 11.62 6.16
N ILE A 463 3.45 11.65 6.39
CA ILE A 463 2.78 10.79 7.36
C ILE A 463 1.58 10.16 6.65
N PHE A 464 1.57 8.84 6.59
CA PHE A 464 0.55 8.02 5.98
C PHE A 464 -0.30 7.40 7.09
N THR A 465 -1.59 7.73 7.14
CA THR A 465 -2.52 7.08 8.10
C THR A 465 -3.45 6.12 7.37
N PHE A 466 -3.65 4.96 7.97
CA PHE A 466 -4.46 3.87 7.45
C PHE A 466 -5.57 3.57 8.44
N THR A 467 -6.80 3.49 7.93
CA THR A 467 -7.95 3.04 8.73
C THR A 467 -8.13 1.54 8.54
N ILE A 468 -8.31 0.82 9.64
CA ILE A 468 -8.66 -0.61 9.68
C ILE A 468 -10.19 -0.71 9.85
N PRO A 469 -10.94 -1.07 8.79
CA PRO A 469 -12.38 -1.18 8.89
C PRO A 469 -12.82 -2.24 9.90
N ALA A 470 -13.99 -2.05 10.49
CA ALA A 470 -14.56 -3.04 11.41
C ALA A 470 -14.66 -4.42 10.74
N GLY A 471 -14.10 -5.44 11.40
CA GLY A 471 -14.07 -6.81 10.90
C GLY A 471 -12.90 -7.15 9.96
N LYS A 472 -12.01 -6.17 9.69
CA LYS A 472 -10.74 -6.39 9.00
C LYS A 472 -9.57 -6.37 9.99
N THR A 473 -8.49 -7.01 9.59
CA THR A 473 -7.21 -7.03 10.31
C THR A 473 -6.23 -6.02 9.71
N MET A 474 -5.21 -5.64 10.48
CA MET A 474 -4.12 -4.79 9.98
C MET A 474 -3.39 -5.44 8.81
N GLN A 475 -3.11 -6.75 8.89
CA GLN A 475 -2.49 -7.51 7.80
C GLN A 475 -3.33 -7.43 6.52
N GLU A 476 -4.64 -7.63 6.60
CA GLU A 476 -5.52 -7.50 5.44
C GLU A 476 -5.42 -6.11 4.79
N VAL A 477 -5.33 -5.03 5.59
CA VAL A 477 -5.16 -3.66 5.07
C VAL A 477 -3.78 -3.49 4.40
N ILE A 478 -2.72 -3.99 5.04
CA ILE A 478 -1.35 -3.95 4.49
C ILE A 478 -1.27 -4.71 3.16
N THR A 479 -1.84 -5.93 3.09
CA THR A 479 -1.76 -6.79 1.90
C THR A 479 -2.76 -6.42 0.80
N GLY A 480 -3.85 -5.75 1.18
CA GLY A 480 -4.96 -5.49 0.29
C GLY A 480 -4.79 -4.21 -0.52
N PHE A 481 -4.14 -3.19 0.05
CA PHE A 481 -3.94 -1.83 -0.50
C PHE A 481 -5.17 -1.17 -1.18
N THR A 482 -6.38 -1.73 -1.00
CA THR A 482 -7.65 -1.16 -1.49
C THR A 482 -8.05 0.10 -0.75
N TYR A 483 -7.35 0.44 0.33
CA TYR A 483 -7.50 1.69 1.07
C TYR A 483 -6.21 2.50 0.90
N GLN A 484 -6.26 3.49 0.01
CA GLN A 484 -5.18 4.47 -0.14
C GLN A 484 -4.88 5.11 1.22
N PRO A 485 -3.63 5.13 1.69
CA PRO A 485 -3.31 5.85 2.91
C PRO A 485 -3.66 7.33 2.76
N CYS A 486 -4.14 7.92 3.84
CA CYS A 486 -4.32 9.35 3.90
C CYS A 486 -2.97 10.00 4.19
N VAL A 487 -2.49 10.82 3.26
CA VAL A 487 -1.29 11.63 3.45
C VAL A 487 -1.66 12.86 4.26
N VAL A 488 -1.11 12.97 5.46
CA VAL A 488 -1.36 14.11 6.35
C VAL A 488 -0.42 15.24 6.00
N SER A 489 -0.95 16.47 5.92
CA SER A 489 -0.13 17.66 5.71
C SER A 489 0.85 17.85 6.86
N THR A 490 2.15 17.73 6.58
CA THR A 490 3.22 17.95 7.55
C THR A 490 3.57 19.43 7.68
N MET A 491 4.16 19.82 8.81
CA MET A 491 4.99 21.03 8.80
C MET A 491 6.18 20.78 7.87
N THR A 492 6.89 21.82 7.42
CA THR A 492 8.18 21.61 6.73
C THR A 492 9.18 21.02 7.74
N GLU A 493 9.19 19.69 7.81
CA GLU A 493 10.13 18.85 8.54
C GLU A 493 11.10 18.33 7.48
N ASP A 494 12.38 18.67 7.61
CA ASP A 494 13.40 18.20 6.65
C ASP A 494 13.84 16.75 6.97
N ASP A 495 13.53 16.24 8.18
CA ASP A 495 14.00 14.95 8.71
C ASP A 495 13.04 14.41 9.77
N GLY A 496 11.84 14.03 9.35
CA GLY A 496 10.81 13.56 10.24
C GLY A 496 11.07 12.15 10.79
N GLU A 497 11.05 11.97 12.11
CA GLU A 497 11.40 10.68 12.75
C GLU A 497 10.19 9.95 13.31
N ALA A 498 9.63 10.44 14.41
CA ALA A 498 8.64 9.67 15.15
C ALA A 498 7.19 10.07 14.90
N VAL A 499 6.26 9.14 15.10
CA VAL A 499 4.81 9.38 15.15
C VAL A 499 4.17 8.65 16.33
N ALA A 500 3.22 9.28 17.02
CA ALA A 500 2.53 8.69 18.17
C ALA A 500 1.05 9.10 18.25
N PHE A 501 0.12 8.15 18.12
CA PHE A 501 -1.30 8.44 18.31
C PHE A 501 -1.61 8.88 19.75
N ASN A 502 -2.34 9.99 19.88
CA ASN A 502 -2.81 10.47 21.17
C ASN A 502 -4.11 9.73 21.56
N PRO A 503 -4.21 9.14 22.77
CA PRO A 503 -5.44 8.48 23.23
C PRO A 503 -6.68 9.40 23.26
N ASN A 504 -6.47 10.72 23.29
CA ASN A 504 -7.56 11.72 23.27
C ASN A 504 -7.86 12.28 21.87
N GLY A 505 -7.33 11.66 20.81
CA GLY A 505 -7.50 12.09 19.43
C GLY A 505 -6.32 12.90 18.89
N GLY A 506 -6.06 12.74 17.60
CA GLY A 506 -4.88 13.28 16.93
C GLY A 506 -3.63 12.43 17.12
N PHE A 507 -2.48 12.94 16.69
CA PHE A 507 -1.17 12.33 16.94
C PHE A 507 -0.08 13.38 17.15
N TYR A 508 1.04 12.96 17.73
CA TYR A 508 2.24 13.75 17.91
C TYR A 508 3.34 13.28 16.96
N THR A 509 4.22 14.19 16.56
CA THR A 509 5.46 13.85 15.84
C THR A 509 6.64 14.64 16.37
N THR A 510 7.83 14.12 16.08
CA THR A 510 9.09 14.87 16.23
C THR A 510 9.98 14.61 15.01
N GLN A 511 11.13 15.25 14.96
CA GLN A 511 12.09 15.19 13.85
C GLN A 511 13.51 15.11 14.40
N GLU A 512 14.40 14.54 13.60
CA GLU A 512 15.81 14.49 13.91
C GLU A 512 16.35 15.93 13.81
N VAL A 513 16.89 16.40 14.92
CA VAL A 513 17.62 17.65 14.96
C VAL A 513 18.79 17.42 15.87
N SER A 514 19.96 17.17 15.26
CA SER A 514 21.20 17.02 16.01
C SER A 514 21.31 18.12 17.08
N ALA A 515 21.55 17.69 18.34
CA ALA A 515 21.42 18.47 19.58
C ALA A 515 22.11 19.86 19.60
N ASN A 516 23.00 20.13 18.64
CA ASN A 516 23.71 21.40 18.46
C ASN A 516 22.93 22.48 17.69
N LYS A 517 21.72 22.19 17.17
CA LYS A 517 20.87 23.21 16.54
C LYS A 517 20.14 24.01 17.62
N ALA A 518 20.26 25.34 17.58
CA ALA A 518 19.64 26.23 18.55
C ALA A 518 18.10 26.10 18.50
N GLY A 519 17.49 25.47 19.50
CA GLY A 519 16.03 25.35 19.61
C GLY A 519 15.49 24.08 20.29
N GLY A 520 16.28 23.01 20.43
CA GLY A 520 15.80 21.69 20.88
C GLY A 520 14.98 20.97 19.80
N GLN A 521 14.71 19.67 19.97
CA GLN A 521 13.91 18.91 18.99
C GLN A 521 12.43 19.33 19.09
N PRO A 522 11.78 19.81 18.01
CA PRO A 522 10.40 20.27 18.08
C PRO A 522 9.42 19.11 18.26
N LEU A 523 8.36 19.37 19.02
CA LEU A 523 7.23 18.45 19.17
C LEU A 523 6.01 19.08 18.48
N PHE A 524 5.43 18.36 17.54
CA PHE A 524 4.23 18.77 16.82
C PHE A 524 3.02 17.97 17.27
N PHE A 525 1.84 18.58 17.19
CA PHE A 525 0.55 17.92 17.43
C PHE A 525 -0.39 18.17 16.25
N TYR A 526 -1.06 17.10 15.82
CA TYR A 526 -1.99 17.05 14.71
C TYR A 526 -3.38 16.70 15.27
N PRO A 527 -4.25 17.69 15.55
CA PRO A 527 -5.54 17.43 16.15
C PRO A 527 -6.47 16.68 15.19
N ASP A 528 -7.21 15.69 15.68
CA ASP A 528 -8.28 15.05 14.90
C ASP A 528 -9.48 16.00 14.75
N LEU A 529 -10.04 16.14 13.54
CA LEU A 529 -11.28 16.88 13.30
C LEU A 529 -12.48 16.41 14.14
N ALA A 530 -12.58 15.12 14.47
CA ALA A 530 -13.70 14.59 15.26
C ALA A 530 -13.69 15.13 16.71
N SER A 531 -12.50 15.41 17.26
CA SER A 531 -12.32 15.88 18.64
C SER A 531 -12.83 17.31 18.88
N ASN A 532 -12.91 18.14 17.83
CA ASN A 532 -13.43 19.51 17.90
C ASN A 532 -14.97 19.63 17.79
N ALA A 533 -15.68 18.53 17.55
CA ALA A 533 -17.14 18.53 17.48
C ALA A 533 -17.83 18.53 18.86
N VAL A 534 -17.09 18.32 19.95
CA VAL A 534 -17.65 18.27 21.32
C VAL A 534 -16.98 19.30 22.23
N GLY A 535 -17.34 20.58 22.07
CA GLY A 535 -17.07 21.58 23.12
C GLY A 535 -16.63 22.95 22.63
N GLY A 536 -17.50 23.69 21.95
CA GLY A 536 -17.21 25.09 21.64
C GLY A 536 -18.46 25.84 21.20
N SER A 537 -19.14 26.52 22.12
CA SER A 537 -20.12 27.52 21.73
C SER A 537 -19.42 28.58 20.89
N TRP A 538 -19.84 28.73 19.63
CA TRP A 538 -19.46 29.84 18.76
C TRP A 538 -19.66 31.16 19.50
N THR A 539 -18.58 31.75 20.00
CA THR A 539 -18.54 33.17 20.35
C THR A 539 -17.67 33.85 19.33
N THR A 540 -18.33 34.36 18.29
CA THR A 540 -17.79 35.28 17.30
C THR A 540 -17.11 36.47 17.98
N TYR A 541 -15.86 36.73 17.63
CA TYR A 541 -15.28 38.08 17.75
C TYR A 541 -14.98 38.61 16.35
N ARG A 542 -15.48 39.84 16.13
CA ARG A 542 -15.23 40.70 14.98
C ARG A 542 -13.80 41.21 14.98
#